data_AF-A0A6J8BQ44-F1
#
_entry.id   AF-A0A6J8BQ44-F1
#
_cell.length_a   1.000
_cell.length_b   1.000
_cell.length_c   1.000
_cell.angle_alpha   90.00
_cell.angle_beta   90.00
_cell.angle_gamma   90.00
#
_symmetry.space_group_name_H-M   'P 1'
#
loop_
_entity.id
_entity.type
_entity.pdbx_description
1 polymer ?
#
loop_
_entity_poly.entity_id
_entity_poly.type
_entity_poly.pdbx_seq_one_letter_code
_entity_poly.pdbx_strand_id
1 'polypeptide(L)'
;MLKPSKSRNFDDYADLVFCTYIRKHLETVTRVDVVWDAYIDNSLKATTRSKRGKGIRRRLAQQNFEEKVVVAINAKDVLCYPPRDDVSSLTPFRIMLHVSDAVKHGLKRVMIRTVDTDVAVIAVSLFRDDIGADEPWLAFGSGKSFRYISIHDLPNALGIERSHTLPVFHAFTGCDTVSSFAGKG
;
A
#
# COMPACT_ATOMS: atom_id res chain seq x y z
N MET A 1 2.26 11.46 -2.56
CA MET A 1 3.57 10.80 -2.76
C MET A 1 4.69 11.77 -2.42
N LEU A 2 5.78 11.29 -1.80
CA LEU A 2 6.87 12.14 -1.33
C LEU A 2 7.66 12.72 -2.50
N LYS A 3 7.68 14.06 -2.60
CA LYS A 3 8.40 14.74 -3.68
C LYS A 3 9.91 14.69 -3.40
N PRO A 4 10.76 14.42 -4.41
CA PRO A 4 12.20 14.34 -4.22
C PRO A 4 12.88 15.63 -3.73
N SER A 5 12.18 16.76 -3.76
CA SER A 5 12.69 18.05 -3.31
C SER A 5 14.04 18.36 -4.01
N LYS A 6 15.11 18.59 -3.23
CA LYS A 6 16.46 18.94 -3.71
C LYS A 6 17.38 17.72 -3.93
N SER A 7 16.89 16.50 -3.76
CA SER A 7 17.72 15.27 -3.83
C SER A 7 18.28 15.06 -5.23
N ARG A 8 19.59 14.81 -5.35
CA ARG A 8 20.28 14.71 -6.66
C ARG A 8 20.40 13.28 -7.17
N ASN A 9 20.42 12.33 -6.24
CA ASN A 9 20.47 10.90 -6.49
C ASN A 9 19.45 10.19 -5.57
N PHE A 10 19.39 8.87 -5.64
CA PHE A 10 18.46 8.10 -4.82
C PHE A 10 18.87 7.99 -3.37
N ASP A 11 20.16 7.86 -3.09
CA ASP A 11 20.65 7.74 -1.72
C ASP A 11 20.31 9.03 -0.95
N ASP A 12 20.57 10.19 -1.55
CA ASP A 12 20.12 11.50 -1.06
C ASP A 12 18.61 11.53 -0.82
N TYR A 13 17.82 10.97 -1.74
CA TYR A 13 16.35 10.94 -1.61
C TYR A 13 15.89 10.02 -0.49
N ALA A 14 16.50 8.84 -0.41
CA ALA A 14 16.23 7.83 0.58
C ALA A 14 16.51 8.42 1.96
N ASP A 15 17.70 8.98 2.18
CA ASP A 15 18.09 9.52 3.47
C ASP A 15 17.33 10.79 3.85
N LEU A 16 17.31 11.79 2.96
CA LEU A 16 16.81 13.13 3.29
C LEU A 16 15.29 13.20 3.29
N VAL A 17 14.62 12.43 2.42
CA VAL A 17 13.17 12.54 2.23
C VAL A 17 12.45 11.31 2.78
N PHE A 18 12.80 10.11 2.31
CA PHE A 18 12.04 8.91 2.62
C PHE A 18 12.24 8.47 4.08
N CYS A 19 13.48 8.26 4.52
CA CYS A 19 13.82 7.86 5.88
C CYS A 19 13.40 8.93 6.90
N THR A 20 13.60 10.21 6.60
CA THR A 20 13.07 11.31 7.45
C THR A 20 11.56 11.23 7.60
N TYR A 21 10.81 10.96 6.53
CA TYR A 21 9.37 10.77 6.59
C TYR A 21 8.97 9.59 7.47
N ILE A 22 9.65 8.44 7.34
CA ILE A 22 9.39 7.27 8.17
C ILE A 22 9.72 7.52 9.63
N ARG A 23 10.88 8.12 9.94
CA ARG A 23 11.29 8.46 11.32
C ARG A 23 10.26 9.35 12.01
N LYS A 24 9.74 10.35 11.30
CA LYS A 24 8.66 11.21 11.83
C LYS A 24 7.40 10.44 12.20
N HIS A 25 7.05 9.38 11.47
CA HIS A 25 5.92 8.53 11.87
C HIS A 25 6.24 7.69 13.09
N LEU A 26 7.45 7.13 13.17
CA LEU A 26 7.91 6.34 14.32
C LEU A 26 7.95 7.13 15.64
N GLU A 27 7.95 8.47 15.60
CA GLU A 27 7.76 9.31 16.79
C GLU A 27 6.37 9.14 17.43
N THR A 28 5.37 8.71 16.64
CA THR A 28 3.96 8.64 17.07
C THR A 28 3.36 7.25 16.97
N VAL A 29 3.96 6.33 16.20
CA VAL A 29 3.51 4.96 16.06
C VAL A 29 4.58 3.95 16.47
N THR A 30 4.15 2.80 16.98
CA THR A 30 5.05 1.73 17.45
C THR A 30 5.58 0.84 16.33
N ARG A 31 4.93 0.86 15.16
CA ARG A 31 5.25 0.01 14.00
C ARG A 31 4.95 0.76 12.72
N VAL A 32 5.89 0.72 11.77
CA VAL A 32 5.67 1.19 10.39
C VAL A 32 6.04 0.06 9.43
N ASP A 33 5.10 -0.34 8.60
CA ASP A 33 5.32 -1.31 7.53
C ASP A 33 5.37 -0.57 6.18
N VAL A 34 6.40 -0.84 5.38
CA VAL A 34 6.53 -0.28 4.03
C VAL A 34 6.37 -1.41 3.02
N VAL A 35 5.32 -1.31 2.19
CA VAL A 35 5.01 -2.29 1.15
C VAL A 35 5.33 -1.70 -0.23
N TRP A 36 6.19 -2.37 -0.97
CA TRP A 36 6.53 -2.02 -2.35
C TRP A 36 5.79 -2.90 -3.35
N ASP A 37 5.43 -2.34 -4.50
CA ASP A 37 4.93 -3.11 -5.63
C ASP A 37 5.98 -4.10 -6.13
N ALA A 38 5.53 -5.30 -6.47
CA ALA A 38 6.32 -6.25 -7.25
C ALA A 38 5.91 -6.16 -8.72
N TYR A 39 6.88 -5.90 -9.60
CA TYR A 39 6.67 -5.88 -11.05
C TYR A 39 7.25 -7.16 -11.65
N ILE A 40 6.41 -8.18 -11.81
CA ILE A 40 6.78 -9.43 -12.46
C ILE A 40 6.73 -9.23 -13.98
N ASP A 41 7.70 -9.77 -14.71
CA ASP A 41 7.73 -9.72 -16.17
C ASP A 41 6.46 -10.34 -16.79
N ASN A 42 6.01 -9.80 -17.92
CA ASN A 42 4.75 -10.15 -18.60
C ASN A 42 3.46 -9.87 -17.82
N SER A 43 3.51 -9.19 -16.66
CA SER A 43 2.29 -8.74 -15.98
C SER A 43 1.66 -7.50 -16.64
N LEU A 44 0.36 -7.30 -16.41
CA LEU A 44 -0.36 -6.08 -16.83
C LEU A 44 0.28 -4.83 -16.21
N LYS A 45 0.78 -4.93 -14.97
CA LYS A 45 1.53 -3.87 -14.29
C LYS A 45 2.85 -3.55 -15.00
N ALA A 46 3.63 -4.57 -15.38
CA ALA A 46 4.87 -4.37 -16.12
C ALA A 46 4.63 -3.73 -17.50
N THR A 47 3.58 -4.17 -18.21
CA THR A 47 3.16 -3.61 -19.50
C THR A 47 2.66 -2.17 -19.37
N THR A 48 1.87 -1.86 -18.33
CA THR A 48 1.41 -0.49 -18.08
C THR A 48 2.57 0.41 -17.67
N ARG A 49 3.55 -0.12 -16.93
CA ARG A 49 4.76 0.59 -16.55
C ARG A 49 5.64 0.92 -17.75
N SER A 50 5.80 0.00 -18.70
CA SER A 50 6.59 0.24 -19.92
C SER A 50 5.98 1.32 -20.81
N LYS A 51 4.63 1.44 -20.82
CA LYS A 51 3.90 2.49 -21.55
C LYS A 51 3.96 3.88 -20.92
N ARG A 52 4.28 4.02 -19.63
CA ARG A 52 4.33 5.31 -18.88
C ARG A 52 5.55 6.21 -19.20
N GLY A 53 6.31 5.92 -20.27
CA GLY A 53 7.30 6.83 -20.89
C GLY A 53 8.78 6.50 -20.65
N LYS A 54 9.61 6.71 -21.70
CA LYS A 54 11.10 6.66 -21.71
C LYS A 54 11.74 7.89 -21.04
N GLY A 55 11.23 8.33 -19.88
CA GLY A 55 11.98 9.31 -19.10
C GLY A 55 13.32 8.69 -18.70
N ILE A 56 14.41 9.48 -18.69
CA ILE A 56 15.71 9.04 -18.14
C ILE A 56 15.49 8.72 -16.66
N ARG A 57 15.16 7.47 -16.40
CA ARG A 57 15.06 6.89 -15.08
C ARG A 57 16.33 6.10 -14.92
N ARG A 58 17.27 6.66 -14.14
CA ARG A 58 18.48 5.94 -13.75
C ARG A 58 18.01 4.66 -13.07
N ARG A 59 18.31 3.51 -13.68
CA ARG A 59 18.33 2.22 -12.97
C ARG A 59 19.30 2.45 -11.81
N LEU A 60 18.75 2.56 -10.62
CA LEU A 60 19.55 2.54 -9.42
C LEU A 60 20.00 1.10 -9.27
N ALA A 61 21.30 0.90 -9.05
CA ALA A 61 21.84 -0.41 -8.79
C ALA A 61 20.97 -1.08 -7.73
N GLN A 62 20.40 -2.22 -8.09
CA GLN A 62 19.75 -3.10 -7.14
C GLN A 62 20.83 -3.46 -6.11
N GLN A 63 20.72 -2.95 -4.89
CA GLN A 63 21.36 -3.69 -3.80
C GLN A 63 20.67 -5.04 -3.80
N ASN A 64 21.45 -6.10 -4.05
CA ASN A 64 21.00 -7.47 -3.94
C ASN A 64 20.58 -7.69 -2.49
N PHE A 65 19.31 -7.45 -2.20
CA PHE A 65 18.65 -8.23 -1.19
C PHE A 65 18.40 -9.58 -1.85
N GLU A 66 19.24 -10.55 -1.53
CA GLU A 66 18.91 -11.94 -1.75
C GLU A 66 17.56 -12.15 -1.02
N GLU A 67 16.52 -12.36 -1.81
CA GLU A 67 15.14 -12.63 -1.40
C GLU A 67 14.25 -11.42 -1.03
N LYS A 68 12.94 -11.59 -1.28
CA LYS A 68 11.91 -10.54 -1.28
C LYS A 68 11.73 -9.95 0.13
N VAL A 69 12.19 -8.71 0.33
CA VAL A 69 12.16 -8.06 1.64
C VAL A 69 10.84 -7.34 1.89
N VAL A 70 10.23 -7.71 3.01
CA VAL A 70 9.17 -6.98 3.69
C VAL A 70 9.83 -6.15 4.80
N VAL A 71 9.70 -4.82 4.75
CA VAL A 71 10.35 -3.93 5.73
C VAL A 71 9.33 -3.48 6.77
N ALA A 72 9.37 -4.11 7.95
CA ALA A 72 8.75 -3.60 9.17
C ALA A 72 9.80 -2.87 10.00
N ILE A 73 9.60 -1.59 10.27
CA ILE A 73 10.53 -0.80 11.07
C ILE A 73 9.93 -0.66 12.46
N ASN A 74 10.59 -1.25 13.45
CA ASN A 74 10.34 -0.98 14.87
C ASN A 74 11.41 -0.01 15.35
N ALA A 75 11.06 0.88 16.27
CA ALA A 75 11.71 2.14 16.64
C ALA A 75 13.21 2.12 17.00
N LYS A 76 13.91 0.99 16.89
CA LYS A 76 15.37 0.88 17.06
C LYS A 76 16.08 0.05 15.99
N ASP A 77 15.39 -0.74 15.17
CA ASP A 77 16.00 -1.62 14.17
C ASP A 77 15.13 -1.78 12.91
N VAL A 78 15.78 -1.86 11.74
CA VAL A 78 15.16 -2.31 10.49
C VAL A 78 15.08 -3.84 10.54
N LEU A 79 13.93 -4.38 10.96
CA LEU A 79 13.77 -5.82 11.18
C LEU A 79 12.98 -6.44 10.03
N CYS A 80 13.68 -7.25 9.25
CA CYS A 80 13.07 -8.25 8.38
C CYS A 80 13.06 -9.57 9.16
N TYR A 81 11.89 -10.12 9.54
CA TYR A 81 11.80 -11.47 10.12
C TYR A 81 10.36 -12.00 10.23
N PRO A 82 10.03 -13.27 9.86
CA PRO A 82 10.79 -14.24 9.07
C PRO A 82 10.37 -14.26 7.58
N PRO A 83 11.19 -14.86 6.69
CA PRO A 83 10.79 -15.18 5.32
C PRO A 83 9.53 -16.05 5.34
N ARG A 84 8.55 -15.75 4.49
CA ARG A 84 7.45 -16.68 4.19
C ARG A 84 7.64 -17.16 2.77
N ASP A 85 7.66 -18.49 2.62
CA ASP A 85 8.09 -19.20 1.41
C ASP A 85 7.27 -18.89 0.15
N ASP A 86 6.08 -18.28 0.29
CA ASP A 86 5.32 -17.79 -0.85
C ASP A 86 4.55 -16.49 -0.57
N VAL A 87 5.05 -15.39 -1.11
CA VAL A 87 4.36 -14.08 -1.18
C VAL A 87 4.05 -13.67 -2.64
N SER A 88 4.28 -14.58 -3.60
CA SER A 88 4.23 -14.32 -5.05
C SER A 88 2.80 -14.06 -5.54
N SER A 89 1.81 -14.69 -4.92
CA SER A 89 0.42 -14.75 -5.38
C SER A 89 -0.52 -13.66 -4.80
N LEU A 90 -0.03 -12.77 -3.92
CA LEU A 90 -0.88 -11.94 -3.04
C LEU A 90 -0.97 -10.44 -3.42
N THR A 91 -0.80 -10.06 -4.69
CA THR A 91 -0.39 -8.71 -5.13
C THR A 91 -1.43 -7.56 -5.20
N PRO A 92 -2.58 -7.62 -4.50
CA PRO A 92 -3.17 -6.38 -3.93
C PRO A 92 -3.45 -6.47 -2.42
N PHE A 93 -3.41 -7.69 -1.86
CA PHE A 93 -3.72 -7.99 -0.47
C PHE A 93 -2.50 -7.87 0.46
N ARG A 94 -1.29 -7.61 -0.06
CA ARG A 94 -0.08 -7.51 0.77
C ARG A 94 -0.23 -6.50 1.91
N ILE A 95 -0.80 -5.33 1.63
CA ILE A 95 -1.05 -4.32 2.68
C ILE A 95 -2.03 -4.88 3.72
N MET A 96 -3.07 -5.59 3.30
CA MET A 96 -4.05 -6.19 4.22
C MET A 96 -3.45 -7.32 5.05
N LEU A 97 -2.52 -8.10 4.50
CA LEU A 97 -1.77 -9.13 5.23
C LEU A 97 -0.95 -8.50 6.37
N HIS A 98 -0.29 -7.38 6.09
CA HIS A 98 0.45 -6.60 7.07
C HIS A 98 -0.42 -6.06 8.20
N VAL A 99 -1.58 -5.53 7.82
CA VAL A 99 -2.59 -5.07 8.78
C VAL A 99 -3.05 -6.24 9.67
N SER A 100 -3.40 -7.38 9.08
CA SER A 100 -3.81 -8.58 9.83
C SER A 100 -2.72 -9.04 10.80
N ASP A 101 -1.46 -9.04 10.37
CA ASP A 101 -0.32 -9.36 11.22
C ASP A 101 -0.16 -8.35 12.38
N ALA A 102 -0.26 -7.07 12.10
CA ALA A 102 -0.21 -6.02 13.13
C ALA A 102 -1.30 -6.22 14.20
N VAL A 103 -2.53 -6.52 13.78
CA VAL A 103 -3.64 -6.76 14.71
C VAL A 103 -3.42 -8.03 15.53
N LYS A 104 -2.91 -9.12 14.92
CA LYS A 104 -2.56 -10.34 15.65
C LYS A 104 -1.51 -10.11 16.74
N HIS A 105 -0.66 -9.10 16.57
CA HIS A 105 0.31 -8.65 17.58
C HIS A 105 -0.27 -7.59 18.55
N GLY A 106 -1.59 -7.40 18.58
CA GLY A 106 -2.29 -6.53 19.53
C GLY A 106 -2.39 -5.06 19.11
N LEU A 107 -1.99 -4.70 17.88
CA LEU A 107 -2.12 -3.33 17.39
C LEU A 107 -3.55 -3.07 16.90
N LYS A 108 -4.32 -2.30 17.67
CA LYS A 108 -5.74 -2.06 17.40
C LYS A 108 -6.04 -0.85 16.52
N ARG A 109 -5.15 0.14 16.51
CA ARG A 109 -5.27 1.34 15.68
C ARG A 109 -4.32 1.24 14.50
N VAL A 110 -4.86 1.18 13.30
CA VAL A 110 -4.08 0.97 12.08
C VAL A 110 -4.43 2.03 11.05
N MET A 111 -3.41 2.61 10.41
CA MET A 111 -3.59 3.55 9.31
C MET A 111 -2.88 3.05 8.06
N ILE A 112 -3.61 3.00 6.94
CA ILE A 112 -3.05 2.71 5.62
C ILE A 112 -2.85 4.03 4.88
N ARG A 113 -1.63 4.29 4.40
CA ARG A 113 -1.34 5.40 3.50
C ARG A 113 -1.23 4.90 2.06
N THR A 114 -2.17 5.30 1.20
CA THR A 114 -2.12 4.92 -0.23
C THR A 114 -2.65 6.01 -1.16
N VAL A 115 -2.22 5.98 -2.41
CA VAL A 115 -2.82 6.75 -3.52
C VAL A 115 -3.58 5.85 -4.50
N ASP A 116 -3.54 4.54 -4.24
CA ASP A 116 -4.10 3.50 -5.09
C ASP A 116 -5.55 3.21 -4.70
N THR A 117 -6.45 3.31 -5.68
CA THR A 117 -7.88 3.06 -5.50
C THR A 117 -8.16 1.58 -5.25
N ASP A 118 -7.38 0.66 -5.83
CA ASP A 118 -7.57 -0.78 -5.63
C ASP A 118 -7.37 -1.13 -4.16
N VAL A 119 -6.31 -0.58 -3.55
CA VAL A 119 -6.03 -0.73 -2.12
C VAL A 119 -7.14 -0.10 -1.27
N ALA A 120 -7.66 1.06 -1.67
CA ALA A 120 -8.74 1.73 -0.95
C ALA A 120 -10.04 0.88 -0.95
N VAL A 121 -10.42 0.35 -2.12
CA VAL A 121 -11.61 -0.50 -2.29
C VAL A 121 -11.48 -1.79 -1.47
N ILE A 122 -10.32 -2.44 -1.54
CA ILE A 122 -10.04 -3.67 -0.79
C ILE A 122 -10.08 -3.42 0.72
N ALA A 123 -9.50 -2.31 1.19
CA ALA A 123 -9.57 -1.94 2.59
C ALA A 123 -11.03 -1.83 3.05
N VAL A 124 -11.84 -1.01 2.37
CA VAL A 124 -13.25 -0.82 2.75
C VAL A 124 -14.04 -2.14 2.74
N SER A 125 -13.71 -3.04 1.80
CA SER A 125 -14.37 -4.35 1.68
C SER A 125 -14.02 -5.34 2.79
N LEU A 126 -12.84 -5.28 3.42
CA LEU A 126 -12.32 -6.36 4.28
C LEU A 126 -12.25 -6.01 5.77
N PHE A 127 -12.31 -4.73 6.13
CA PHE A 127 -11.83 -4.30 7.44
C PHE A 127 -12.72 -4.64 8.64
N ARG A 128 -14.03 -4.86 8.44
CA ARG A 128 -14.95 -5.00 9.57
C ARG A 128 -14.98 -6.39 10.19
N ASP A 129 -15.04 -7.42 9.36
CA ASP A 129 -15.32 -8.78 9.83
C ASP A 129 -14.06 -9.63 10.00
N ASP A 130 -12.99 -9.35 9.24
CA ASP A 130 -11.86 -10.30 9.10
C ASP A 130 -10.57 -9.89 9.82
N ILE A 131 -10.43 -8.62 10.21
CA ILE A 131 -9.13 -8.05 10.59
C ILE A 131 -9.00 -7.76 12.08
N GLY A 132 -10.08 -7.39 12.78
CA GLY A 132 -10.09 -7.18 14.23
C GLY A 132 -9.44 -5.86 14.71
N ALA A 133 -9.27 -4.87 13.82
CA ALA A 133 -8.82 -3.53 14.19
C ALA A 133 -10.00 -2.67 14.71
N ASP A 134 -9.81 -1.96 15.82
CA ASP A 134 -10.86 -1.13 16.43
C ASP A 134 -11.19 0.10 15.56
N GLU A 135 -10.15 0.77 15.06
CA GLU A 135 -10.28 2.02 14.29
C GLU A 135 -9.32 2.03 13.09
N PRO A 136 -9.64 1.31 12.00
CA PRO A 136 -8.90 1.40 10.76
C PRO A 136 -9.14 2.73 10.03
N TRP A 137 -8.05 3.37 9.61
CA TRP A 137 -8.04 4.63 8.86
C TRP A 137 -7.33 4.50 7.52
N LEU A 138 -7.84 5.19 6.51
CA LEU A 138 -7.21 5.30 5.19
C LEU A 138 -6.78 6.75 4.93
N ALA A 139 -5.48 6.99 4.88
CA ALA A 139 -4.90 8.23 4.39
C ALA A 139 -4.78 8.17 2.86
N PHE A 140 -5.81 8.63 2.15
CA PHE A 140 -5.97 8.44 0.70
C PHE A 140 -5.66 9.71 -0.11
N GLY A 141 -5.17 9.55 -1.34
CA GLY A 141 -4.97 10.64 -2.30
C GLY A 141 -3.66 11.43 -2.11
N SER A 142 -3.49 12.56 -2.80
CA SER A 142 -2.25 13.35 -2.76
C SER A 142 -2.52 14.84 -3.02
N GLY A 143 -1.76 15.72 -2.38
CA GLY A 143 -1.93 17.17 -2.56
C GLY A 143 -3.33 17.61 -2.14
N LYS A 144 -4.04 18.33 -3.02
CA LYS A 144 -5.39 18.84 -2.73
C LYS A 144 -6.47 17.76 -2.59
N SER A 145 -6.24 16.57 -3.13
CA SER A 145 -7.18 15.44 -3.02
C SER A 145 -6.89 14.52 -1.82
N PHE A 146 -5.89 14.87 -1.00
CA PHE A 146 -5.55 14.10 0.19
C PHE A 146 -6.65 14.20 1.24
N ARG A 147 -7.02 13.07 1.84
CA ARG A 147 -8.06 12.97 2.87
C ARG A 147 -7.85 11.76 3.75
N TYR A 148 -8.26 11.87 5.01
CA TYR A 148 -8.41 10.74 5.91
C TYR A 148 -9.83 10.21 5.79
N ILE A 149 -9.96 8.90 5.62
CA ILE A 149 -11.23 8.20 5.47
C ILE A 149 -11.31 7.20 6.61
N SER A 150 -12.37 7.28 7.42
CA SER A 150 -12.68 6.29 8.44
C SER A 150 -13.21 5.03 7.74
N ILE A 151 -12.49 3.92 7.85
CA ILE A 151 -12.92 2.66 7.23
C ILE A 151 -13.98 1.97 8.10
N HIS A 152 -13.96 2.18 9.42
CA HIS A 152 -14.92 1.57 10.33
C HIS A 152 -16.33 2.18 10.24
N ASP A 153 -16.43 3.45 9.83
CA ASP A 153 -17.71 4.14 9.65
C ASP A 153 -18.33 3.94 8.27
N LEU A 154 -17.53 3.69 7.25
CA LEU A 154 -18.01 3.56 5.87
C LEU A 154 -19.05 2.43 5.70
N PRO A 155 -18.88 1.23 6.27
CA PRO A 155 -19.89 0.18 6.21
C PRO A 155 -21.22 0.58 6.88
N ASN A 156 -21.20 1.44 7.91
CA ASN A 156 -22.43 1.96 8.51
C ASN A 156 -23.20 2.86 7.53
N ALA A 157 -22.48 3.62 6.69
CA ALA A 157 -23.10 4.52 5.72
C ALA A 157 -23.51 3.79 4.43
N LEU A 158 -22.68 2.90 3.88
CA LEU A 158 -22.95 2.19 2.63
C LEU A 158 -23.85 0.96 2.82
N GLY A 159 -23.79 0.33 4.00
CA GLY A 159 -24.27 -1.02 4.25
C GLY A 159 -23.15 -2.06 4.06
N ILE A 160 -23.17 -3.10 4.91
CA ILE A 160 -22.14 -4.15 4.94
C ILE A 160 -22.08 -4.88 3.59
N GLU A 161 -23.23 -5.34 3.07
CA GLU A 161 -23.31 -6.05 1.78
C GLU A 161 -22.78 -5.21 0.61
N ARG A 162 -23.07 -3.91 0.62
CA ARG A 162 -22.56 -3.00 -0.42
C ARG A 162 -21.06 -2.82 -0.32
N SER A 163 -20.51 -2.80 0.89
CA SER A 163 -19.07 -2.71 1.12
C SER A 163 -18.34 -3.94 0.60
N HIS A 164 -18.90 -5.14 0.80
CA HIS A 164 -18.32 -6.41 0.34
C HIS A 164 -18.39 -6.57 -1.19
N THR A 165 -19.32 -5.89 -1.85
CA THR A 165 -19.47 -5.93 -3.31
C THR A 165 -18.64 -4.88 -4.03
N LEU A 166 -18.00 -3.93 -3.32
CA LEU A 166 -17.14 -2.91 -3.92
C LEU A 166 -16.03 -3.48 -4.83
N PRO A 167 -15.31 -4.57 -4.48
CA PRO A 167 -14.31 -5.14 -5.37
C PRO A 167 -14.89 -5.60 -6.71
N VAL A 168 -16.12 -6.12 -6.72
CA VAL A 168 -16.82 -6.56 -7.93
C VAL A 168 -17.17 -5.36 -8.81
N PHE A 169 -17.75 -4.31 -8.24
CA PHE A 169 -18.08 -3.09 -9.00
C PHE A 169 -16.84 -2.39 -9.54
N HIS A 170 -15.77 -2.36 -8.74
CA HIS A 170 -14.48 -1.79 -9.14
C HIS A 170 -13.83 -2.58 -10.28
N ALA A 171 -13.97 -3.91 -10.29
CA ALA A 171 -13.54 -4.73 -11.41
C ALA A 171 -14.29 -4.37 -12.72
N PHE A 172 -15.56 -3.99 -12.65
CA PHE A 172 -16.32 -3.57 -13.84
C PHE A 172 -15.91 -2.20 -14.38
N THR A 173 -15.56 -1.26 -13.50
CA THR A 173 -15.09 0.08 -13.89
C THR A 173 -13.59 0.12 -14.20
N GLY A 174 -12.88 -0.98 -13.96
CA GLY A 174 -11.47 -1.21 -14.29
C GLY A 174 -10.54 -1.07 -13.08
N CYS A 175 -9.65 -2.06 -12.91
CA CYS A 175 -8.64 -2.12 -11.86
C CYS A 175 -7.32 -2.70 -12.40
N ASP A 176 -6.32 -2.93 -11.53
CA ASP A 176 -5.02 -3.45 -11.97
C ASP A 176 -5.09 -4.86 -12.58
N THR A 177 -6.14 -5.63 -12.32
CA THR A 177 -6.29 -7.01 -12.84
C THR A 177 -7.19 -7.11 -14.06
N VAL A 178 -8.10 -6.16 -14.27
CA VAL A 178 -9.08 -6.21 -15.38
C VAL A 178 -9.30 -4.84 -16.01
N SER A 179 -9.47 -4.82 -17.32
CA SER A 179 -9.84 -3.61 -18.07
C SER A 179 -11.26 -3.16 -17.74
N SER A 180 -11.56 -1.88 -17.94
CA SER A 180 -12.91 -1.33 -17.77
C SER A 180 -13.85 -1.69 -18.93
N PHE A 181 -15.14 -1.78 -18.64
CA PHE A 181 -16.17 -1.83 -19.68
C PHE A 181 -16.32 -0.45 -20.36
N ALA A 182 -16.33 -0.43 -21.69
CA ALA A 182 -16.50 0.81 -22.45
C ALA A 182 -17.84 1.49 -22.10
N GLY A 183 -17.78 2.79 -21.74
CA GLY A 183 -18.96 3.58 -21.40
C GLY A 183 -19.59 3.28 -20.04
N LYS A 184 -18.90 2.53 -19.17
CA LYS A 184 -19.32 2.26 -17.79
C LYS A 184 -18.24 2.77 -16.82
N GLY A 185 -18.60 3.74 -16.00
CA GLY A 185 -17.73 4.40 -15.03
C GLY A 185 -18.50 5.35 -14.13
#